data_AF-A0A496T3Z2-F1
#
_entry.id   AF-A0A496T3Z2-F1
#
_cell.length_a   1.000
_cell.length_b   1.000
_cell.length_c   1.000
_cell.angle_alpha   90.00
_cell.angle_beta   90.00
_cell.angle_gamma   90.00
#
_symmetry.space_group_name_H-M   'P 1'
#
loop_
_entity.id
_entity.type
_entity.pdbx_description
1 polymer ?
#
loop_
_entity_poly.entity_id
_entity_poly.type
_entity_poly.pdbx_seq_one_letter_code
_entity_poly.pdbx_strand_id
1 'polypeptide(L)' 'MRSIHFIGICGTAMANVAAELKAMGYQISGSDENTYPPM' A
#
# COMPACT_ATOMS: atom_id res chain seq x y z
N MET A 1 -3.10 5.87 -16.73
CA MET A 1 -3.06 5.11 -15.46
C MET A 1 -2.56 6.04 -14.37
N ARG A 2 -3.27 6.15 -13.24
CA ARG A 2 -2.81 6.96 -12.09
C ARG A 2 -2.04 6.04 -11.14
N SER A 3 -0.82 6.43 -10.80
CA SER A 3 0.06 5.72 -9.86
C SER A 3 0.05 6.44 -8.51
N ILE A 4 -0.12 5.69 -7.42
CA ILE A 4 -0.15 6.18 -6.04
C ILE A 4 1.04 5.55 -5.31
N HIS A 5 1.87 6.39 -4.68
CA HIS A 5 2.99 5.94 -3.86
C HIS A 5 2.73 6.23 -2.38
N PHE A 6 2.74 5.18 -1.56
CA PHE A 6 2.56 5.29 -0.12
C PHE A 6 3.91 5.34 0.60
N ILE A 7 4.00 6.15 1.65
CA ILE A 7 5.11 6.11 2.61
C ILE A 7 4.49 5.55 3.91
N GLY A 8 5.02 4.44 4.41
CA GLY A 8 4.42 3.69 5.52
C GLY A 8 3.32 2.70 5.11
N ILE A 9 3.50 1.98 3.99
CA ILE A 9 2.44 1.10 3.45
C ILE A 9 2.17 -0.15 4.32
N CYS A 10 3.12 -0.57 5.16
CA CYS A 10 2.96 -1.74 6.04
C CYS A 10 2.06 -1.47 7.26
N GLY A 11 1.58 -0.24 7.47
CA GLY A 11 0.56 0.06 8.47
C GLY A 11 -0.78 -0.63 8.16
N THR A 12 -1.41 -1.23 9.17
CA THR A 12 -2.70 -1.98 9.02
C THR A 12 -3.81 -1.15 8.37
N ALA A 13 -3.90 0.15 8.69
CA ALA A 13 -4.86 1.05 8.06
C ALA A 13 -4.52 1.30 6.58
N MET A 14 -3.25 1.51 6.27
CA MET A 14 -2.77 1.83 4.92
C MET A 14 -2.87 0.63 3.98
N ALA A 15 -2.72 -0.59 4.50
CA ALA A 15 -2.90 -1.83 3.76
C ALA A 15 -4.33 -1.99 3.19
N ASN A 16 -5.36 -1.67 3.98
CA ASN A 16 -6.75 -1.72 3.52
C ASN A 16 -7.03 -0.70 2.40
N VAL A 17 -6.52 0.52 2.56
CA VAL A 17 -6.67 1.59 1.56
C VAL A 17 -5.95 1.21 0.26
N ALA A 18 -4.73 0.67 0.37
CA ALA A 18 -3.99 0.19 -0.79
C ALA A 18 -4.72 -0.99 -1.48
N ALA A 19 -5.33 -1.89 -0.73
CA ALA A 19 -6.10 -3.00 -1.30
C ALA A 19 -7.31 -2.52 -2.11
N GLU A 20 -8.09 -1.57 -1.58
CA GLU A 20 -9.23 -1.00 -2.31
C GLU A 20 -8.80 -0.22 -3.56
N LEU A 21 -7.80 0.65 -3.44
CA LEU A 21 -7.30 1.42 -4.57
C LEU A 21 -6.76 0.48 -5.68
N LYS A 22 -6.14 -0.64 -5.31
CA LYS A 22 -5.70 -1.65 -6.28
C LYS A 22 -6.88 -2.31 -6.97
N ALA A 23 -7.95 -2.63 -6.23
CA ALA A 23 -9.20 -3.16 -6.78
C ALA A 23 -9.90 -2.18 -7.73
N MET A 24 -9.77 -0.86 -7.48
CA MET A 24 -10.27 0.20 -8.37
C MET A 24 -9.40 0.42 -9.62
N GLY A 25 -8.30 -0.32 -9.78
CA GLY A 25 -7.42 -0.26 -10.96
C GLY A 25 -6.31 0.79 -10.89
N TYR A 26 -6.03 1.35 -9.71
CA TYR A 26 -4.86 2.21 -9.51
C TYR A 26 -3.57 1.37 -9.44
N GLN A 27 -2.49 1.91 -9.99
CA GLN A 27 -1.16 1.37 -9.74
C GLN A 27 -0.69 1.84 -8.37
N ILE A 28 -0.25 0.92 -7.52
CA ILE A 28 0.15 1.23 -6.15
C ILE A 28 1.55 0.73 -5.91
N SER A 29 2.36 1.59 -5.32
CA SER A 29 3.67 1.28 -4.80
C SER A 29 3.77 1.83 -3.39
N GLY A 30 4.70 1.31 -2.59
CA GLY A 30 4.91 1.84 -1.26
C GLY A 30 6.32 1.61 -0.77
N SER A 31 6.77 2.51 0.09
CA SER A 31 7.96 2.38 0.90
C SER A 31 7.55 2.26 2.37
N ASP A 32 8.28 1.49 3.14
CA ASP A 32 8.14 1.41 4.59
C ASP A 32 9.52 1.19 5.20
N GLU A 33 9.73 1.72 6.40
CA GLU A 33 10.99 1.57 7.13
C GLU A 33 11.11 0.17 7.74
N ASN A 34 9.98 -0.43 8.14
CA ASN A 34 9.91 -1.80 8.64
C ASN A 34 8.94 -2.63 7.80
N THR A 35 9.49 -3.56 7.00
CA THR A 35 8.71 -4.68 6.49
C THR A 35 8.52 -5.66 7.64
N TYR A 36 7.38 -5.60 8.30
CA TYR A 36 7.02 -6.66 9.24
C TYR A 36 6.97 -7.98 8.48
N PRO A 37 7.75 -9.00 8.89
CA PRO A 37 7.64 -10.32 8.28
C PRO A 37 6.18 -10.77 8.36
N PRO A 38 5.63 -11.38 7.29
CA PRO A 38 4.32 -12.02 7.42
C PRO A 38 4.41 -13.05 8.55
N MET A 39 3.63 -12.85 9.62
CA MET A 39 3.35 -13.90 10.61
C MET A 39 2.48 -14.99 9.99
#